data_AF-A0A1I6C5D6-F1
#
_entry.id   AF-A0A1I6C5D6-F1
#
_cell.length_a   1.000
_cell.length_b   1.000
_cell.length_c   1.000
_cell.angle_alpha   90.00
_cell.angle_beta   90.00
_cell.angle_gamma   90.00
#
_symmetry.space_group_name_H-M   'P 1'
#
loop_
_entity.id
_entity.type
_entity.pdbx_description
1 polymer ?
#
loop_
_entity_poly.entity_id
_entity_poly.type
_entity_poly.pdbx_seq_one_letter_code
_entity_poly.pdbx_strand_id
1 'polypeptide(L)'
;MKYMIAYVTFKDGVTNQYYIKEHSVKLLLEKVALYSNGCLATSKFSLQTSNALSLYVREIDLKKSPELRKIDFAMINEARSYSF
;
A
#
# COMPACT_ATOMS: atom_id res chain seq x y z
N MET A 1 -3.75 7.18 13.00
CA MET A 1 -3.49 6.89 11.58
C MET A 1 -2.00 7.02 11.33
N LYS A 2 -1.39 6.01 10.72
CA LYS A 2 0.02 6.01 10.31
C LYS A 2 0.11 6.30 8.82
N TYR A 3 1.22 6.89 8.40
CA TYR A 3 1.51 7.23 7.02
C TYR A 3 2.72 6.41 6.59
N MET A 4 2.63 5.70 5.47
CA MET A 4 3.59 4.68 5.08
C MET A 4 3.91 4.78 3.60
N ILE A 5 5.15 4.44 3.23
CA ILE A 5 5.50 4.07 1.85
C ILE A 5 5.52 2.54 1.79
N ALA A 6 4.74 1.99 0.88
CA ALA A 6 4.86 0.60 0.44
C ALA A 6 5.68 0.55 -0.84
N TYR A 7 6.83 -0.10 -0.77
CA TYR A 7 7.67 -0.43 -1.91
C TYR A 7 7.24 -1.81 -2.41
N VAL A 8 6.75 -1.88 -3.63
CA VAL A 8 6.23 -3.12 -4.23
C VAL A 8 7.04 -3.45 -5.45
N THR A 9 7.68 -4.62 -5.42
CA THR A 9 8.43 -5.17 -6.55
C THR A 9 7.55 -6.15 -7.30
N PHE A 10 7.43 -5.98 -8.61
CA PHE A 10 6.60 -6.82 -9.48
C PHE A 10 7.43 -7.85 -10.25
N LYS A 11 6.76 -8.81 -10.89
CA LYS A 11 7.40 -9.89 -11.68
C LYS A 11 8.21 -9.40 -12.88
N ASP A 12 7.97 -8.18 -13.35
CA ASP A 12 8.75 -7.52 -14.41
C ASP A 12 10.06 -6.88 -13.88
N GLY A 13 10.33 -6.99 -12.58
CA GLY A 13 11.50 -6.42 -11.91
C GLY A 13 11.35 -4.96 -11.52
N VAL A 14 10.24 -4.30 -11.86
CA VAL A 14 10.00 -2.90 -11.51
C VAL A 14 9.59 -2.80 -10.05
N THR A 15 10.12 -1.79 -9.35
CA THR A 15 9.72 -1.45 -7.98
C THR A 15 9.05 -0.09 -7.94
N ASN A 16 7.78 -0.06 -7.55
CA ASN A 16 7.02 1.18 -7.40
C ASN A 16 6.83 1.54 -5.92
N GLN A 17 6.66 2.84 -5.68
CA GLN A 17 6.38 3.40 -4.36
C GLN A 17 4.92 3.82 -4.29
N TYR A 18 4.23 3.34 -3.26
CA TYR A 18 2.84 3.67 -2.98
C TYR A 18 2.71 4.31 -1.61
N TYR A 19 2.10 5.48 -1.56
CA TYR A 19 1.83 6.20 -0.32
C TYR A 19 0.49 5.74 0.24
N ILE A 20 0.52 5.04 1.38
CA ILE A 20 -0.67 4.44 1.99
C ILE A 20 -0.79 4.90 3.45
N LYS A 21 -2.01 5.17 3.89
CA LYS A 21 -2.34 5.43 5.29
C LYS A 21 -3.21 4.31 5.84
N GLU A 22 -2.88 3.84 7.03
CA GLU A 22 -3.58 2.76 7.73
C GLU A 22 -3.36 2.90 9.25
N HIS A 23 -4.13 2.19 10.07
CA HIS A 23 -4.01 2.26 11.53
C HIS A 23 -2.64 1.79 12.06
N SER A 24 -2.03 0.80 11.43
CA SER A 24 -0.68 0.31 11.74
C SER A 24 -0.04 -0.37 10.54
N VAL A 25 1.29 -0.53 10.57
CA VAL A 25 2.03 -1.32 9.56
C VAL A 25 1.52 -2.77 9.54
N LYS A 26 1.27 -3.35 10.71
CA LYS A 26 0.76 -4.73 10.84
C LYS A 26 -0.57 -4.90 10.12
N LEU A 27 -1.52 -3.99 10.34
CA LEU A 27 -2.83 -4.06 9.69
C LEU A 27 -2.73 -3.89 8.17
N LEU A 28 -1.84 -3.03 7.69
CA LEU A 28 -1.57 -2.89 6.26
C LEU A 28 -1.05 -4.21 5.66
N LEU A 29 -0.09 -4.86 6.31
CA LEU A 29 0.47 -6.13 5.85
C LEU A 29 -0.58 -7.26 5.88
N GLU A 30 -1.43 -7.32 6.91
CA GLU A 30 -2.54 -8.28 6.99
C GLU A 30 -3.52 -8.11 5.83
N LYS A 31 -3.91 -6.87 5.49
CA LYS A 31 -4.77 -6.59 4.33
C LYS A 31 -4.10 -6.98 3.02
N VAL A 32 -2.83 -6.62 2.83
CA VAL A 32 -2.07 -7.03 1.63
C VAL A 32 -2.04 -8.55 1.51
N ALA A 33 -1.78 -9.27 2.61
CA ALA A 33 -1.73 -10.73 2.61
C ALA A 33 -3.09 -11.34 2.24
N LEU A 34 -4.19 -10.80 2.79
CA LEU A 34 -5.56 -11.22 2.50
C LEU A 34 -5.89 -11.10 1.01
N TYR A 35 -5.41 -10.06 0.35
CA TYR A 35 -5.63 -9.81 -1.07
C TYR A 35 -4.41 -10.17 -1.93
N SER A 36 -3.51 -11.06 -1.50
CA SER A 36 -2.21 -11.30 -2.15
C SER A 36 -2.31 -11.88 -3.57
N ASN A 37 -3.38 -12.60 -3.89
CA ASN A 37 -3.62 -13.18 -5.21
C ASN A 37 -4.83 -12.51 -5.92
N GLY A 38 -4.82 -11.19 -6.04
CA GLY A 38 -5.92 -10.49 -6.69
C GLY A 38 -5.63 -9.02 -6.94
N CYS A 39 -6.46 -8.16 -6.34
CA CYS A 39 -6.37 -6.71 -6.47
C CYS A 39 -6.69 -6.02 -5.13
N LEU A 40 -5.80 -5.13 -4.72
CA LEU A 40 -5.99 -4.22 -3.60
C LEU A 40 -6.43 -2.85 -4.12
N ALA A 41 -7.72 -2.55 -3.99
CA ALA A 41 -8.27 -1.26 -4.38
C ALA A 41 -8.01 -0.21 -3.29
N THR A 42 -7.66 1.00 -3.70
CA THR A 42 -7.49 2.14 -2.80
C THR A 42 -8.30 3.34 -3.28
N SER A 43 -8.36 4.39 -2.47
CA SER A 43 -8.99 5.66 -2.83
C SER A 43 -8.33 6.41 -4.00
N LYS A 44 -7.15 5.98 -4.49
CA LYS A 44 -6.39 6.68 -5.53
C LYS A 44 -5.96 5.81 -6.70
N PHE A 45 -5.70 4.53 -6.45
CA PHE A 45 -5.20 3.58 -7.42
C PHE A 45 -5.66 2.16 -7.06
N SER A 46 -5.44 1.22 -7.98
CA SER A 46 -5.61 -0.21 -7.71
C SER A 46 -4.26 -0.89 -7.88
N LEU A 47 -3.92 -1.79 -6.96
CA LEU A 47 -2.68 -2.56 -6.99
C LEU A 47 -3.01 -4.01 -7.35
N GLN A 48 -2.51 -4.46 -8.50
CA GLN A 48 -2.64 -5.86 -8.92
C GLN A 48 -1.63 -6.71 -8.13
N THR A 49 -2.06 -7.20 -6.98
CA THR A 49 -1.23 -7.95 -6.02
C THR A 49 -0.80 -9.32 -6.54
N SER A 50 -1.59 -9.95 -7.43
CA SER A 50 -1.21 -11.20 -8.11
C SER A 50 0.08 -11.10 -8.96
N ASN A 51 0.50 -9.88 -9.31
CA ASN A 51 1.75 -9.61 -10.02
C ASN A 51 2.89 -9.12 -9.10
N ALA A 52 2.62 -8.93 -7.80
CA ALA A 52 3.63 -8.53 -6.83
C ALA A 52 4.47 -9.74 -6.40
N LEU A 53 5.79 -9.55 -6.30
CA LEU A 53 6.74 -10.54 -5.77
C LEU A 53 7.06 -10.28 -4.30
N SER A 54 7.23 -9.01 -3.94
CA SER A 54 7.56 -8.62 -2.57
C SER A 54 7.00 -7.24 -2.25
N LEU A 55 6.80 -7.02 -0.96
CA LEU A 55 6.32 -5.75 -0.42
C LEU A 55 7.12 -5.41 0.84
N TYR A 56 7.69 -4.20 0.85
CA TYR A 56 8.37 -3.63 2.01
C TYR A 56 7.65 -2.35 2.42
N VAL A 57 7.37 -2.20 3.71
CA VAL A 57 6.64 -1.03 4.25
C VAL A 57 7.54 -0.26 5.20
N ARG A 58 7.56 1.06 5.01
CA ARG A 58 8.23 2.00 5.92
C ARG A 58 7.22 3.03 6.42
N GLU A 59 7.12 3.17 7.74
CA GLU A 59 6.37 4.27 8.36
C GLU A 59 7.12 5.60 8.20
N ILE A 60 6.37 6.69 7.96
CA ILE A 60 6.87 8.06 7.84
C ILE A 60 6.26 8.92 8.94
N ASP A 61 7.11 9.77 9.53
CA ASP A 61 6.70 10.91 10.33
C ASP A 61 6.51 12.15 9.43
N LEU A 62 5.26 12.56 9.20
CA LEU A 62 4.95 13.74 8.37
C LEU A 62 5.56 15.04 8.90
N LYS A 63 5.92 15.12 10.20
CA LYS A 63 6.61 16.31 10.73
C LYS A 63 8.03 16.44 10.19
N LYS A 64 8.63 15.32 9.78
CA LYS A 64 10.00 15.24 9.23
C LYS A 64 10.04 15.22 7.70
N SER A 65 8.88 15.18 7.05
CA SER A 65 8.71 15.12 5.59
C SER A 65 7.79 16.26 5.12
N PRO A 66 8.27 17.52 5.10
CA PRO A 66 7.45 18.69 4.77
C PRO A 66 6.91 18.68 3.33
N GLU A 67 7.53 17.92 2.43
CA GLU A 67 7.09 17.71 1.06
C GLU A 67 5.84 16.83 0.93
N LEU A 68 5.51 16.06 1.97
CA LEU A 68 4.38 15.13 1.98
C LEU A 68 3.20 15.67 2.78
N ARG A 69 2.01 15.57 2.20
CA ARG A 69 0.75 15.98 2.83
C ARG A 69 -0.14 14.76 3.06
N LYS A 70 -1.04 14.87 4.03
CA LYS A 70 -2.00 13.79 4.35
C LYS A 70 -2.86 13.35 3.16
N ILE A 71 -3.10 14.26 2.21
CA ILE A 71 -3.86 13.98 0.99
C ILE A 71 -3.10 13.09 0.02
N ASP A 72 -1.76 13.01 0.11
CA ASP A 72 -0.94 12.25 -0.83
C ASP A 72 -1.11 10.73 -0.62
N PHE A 73 -1.52 10.32 0.58
CA PHE A 73 -1.66 8.93 0.99
C PHE A 73 -3.05 8.35 0.68
N ALA A 74 -3.07 7.23 -0.03
CA ALA A 74 -4.27 6.46 -0.33
C ALA A 74 -4.71 5.62 0.88
N MET A 75 -6.01 5.34 0.97
CA MET A 75 -6.59 4.44 1.96
C MET A 75 -7.12 3.19 1.24
N ILE A 76 -6.90 2.01 1.82
CA ILE A 76 -7.42 0.76 1.25
C ILE A 76 -8.95 0.77 1.30
N ASN A 77 -9.55 0.33 0.20
CA ASN A 77 -10.99 0.11 0.07
C ASN A 77 -11.25 -1.38 -0.02
N GLU A 78 -11.53 -2.00 1.13
CA GLU A 78 -11.74 -3.45 1.26
C GLU A 78 -12.99 -3.91 0.49
N ALA A 79 -14.03 -3.09 0.43
CA ALA A 79 -15.26 -3.40 -0.32
C ALA A 79 -15.04 -3.50 -1.84
N ARG A 80 -13.93 -2.96 -2.35
CA ARG A 80 -13.54 -3.04 -3.78
C ARG A 80 -12.30 -3.92 -4.01
N SER A 81 -11.71 -4.45 -2.94
CA SER A 81 -10.56 -5.35 -3.01
C SER A 81 -11.03 -6.79 -3.10
N TYR A 82 -10.27 -7.63 -3.79
CA TYR A 82 -10.64 -9.04 -3.98
C TYR A 82 -9.39 -9.92 -4.14
N SER A 83 -9.55 -11.21 -3.85
CA SER A 83 -8.57 -12.27 -4.13
C SER A 83 -9.27 -13.39 -4.90
N PHE A 84 -8.50 -14.12 -5.71
CA PHE A 84 -8.93 -15.34 -6.38
C PHE A 84 -8.48 -16.58 -5.62
#